data_AF-A0A399SMI3-F1
#
_entry.id   AF-A0A399SMI3-F1
#
_cell.length_a   1.000
_cell.length_b   1.000
_cell.length_c   1.000
_cell.angle_alpha   90.00
_cell.angle_beta   90.00
_cell.angle_gamma   90.00
#
_symmetry.space_group_name_H-M   'P 1'
#
loop_
_entity.id
_entity.type
_entity.pdbx_description
1 polymer ?
#
loop_
_entity_poly.entity_id
_entity_poly.type
_entity_poly.pdbx_seq_one_letter_code
_entity_poly.pdbx_strand_id
1 'polypeptide(L)' 'SRAQVRDLGSTNGSELNGAPVTKAPLPPESVVRIGRTTITFRVVPQATEERGGRDARGRGHDDGFWGAS' A
#
# COMPACT_ATOMS: atom_id res chain seq x y z
N SER A 1 -2.39 -7.96 -8.97
CA SER A 1 -0.98 -8.34 -8.88
C SER A 1 -0.87 -9.86 -8.83
N ARG A 2 0.19 -10.48 -9.36
CA ARG A 2 0.47 -11.92 -9.19
C ARG A 2 1.79 -12.06 -8.44
N ALA A 3 1.73 -12.07 -7.11
CA ALA A 3 2.91 -12.26 -6.26
C ALA A 3 3.25 -13.76 -6.14
N GLN A 4 4.52 -14.07 -5.88
CA GLN A 4 5.01 -15.42 -5.60
C GLN A 4 5.96 -15.40 -4.40
N VAL A 5 6.01 -16.51 -3.69
CA VAL A 5 7.03 -16.81 -2.69
C VAL A 5 7.96 -17.91 -3.24
N ARG A 6 9.25 -17.81 -2.93
CA ARG A 6 10.26 -18.83 -3.24
C ARG A 6 11.26 -18.91 -2.10
N ASP A 7 11.49 -20.11 -1.60
CA ASP A 7 12.58 -20.38 -0.67
C ASP A 7 13.91 -20.42 -1.43
N LEU A 8 14.92 -19.72 -0.93
CA LEU A 8 16.24 -19.57 -1.55
C LEU A 8 17.30 -20.50 -0.92
N GLY A 9 16.87 -21.47 -0.13
CA GLY A 9 17.76 -22.35 0.62
C GLY A 9 17.90 -21.91 2.08
N SER A 10 16.81 -21.46 2.68
CA SER A 10 16.77 -21.19 4.11
C SER A 10 17.17 -22.45 4.91
N THR A 11 18.05 -22.28 5.91
CA THR A 11 18.66 -23.41 6.64
C THR A 11 17.63 -24.37 7.23
N ASN A 12 16.50 -23.85 7.71
CA ASN A 12 15.44 -24.64 8.34
C ASN A 12 14.18 -24.78 7.45
N GLY A 13 14.25 -24.31 6.20
CA GLY A 13 13.09 -24.20 5.32
C GLY A 13 12.21 -22.98 5.61
N SER A 14 11.32 -22.72 4.66
CA SER A 14 10.28 -21.69 4.73
C SER A 14 8.89 -22.30 4.68
N GLU A 15 7.91 -21.63 5.27
CA GLU A 15 6.49 -22.03 5.24
C GLU A 15 5.61 -20.90 4.70
N LEU A 16 4.54 -21.28 4.00
CA LEU A 16 3.42 -20.44 3.59
C LEU A 16 2.17 -20.96 4.29
N ASN A 17 1.54 -20.13 5.12
CA ASN A 17 0.34 -20.47 5.88
C ASN A 17 0.49 -21.77 6.71
N GLY A 18 1.68 -21.98 7.29
CA GLY A 18 2.02 -23.15 8.09
C GLY A 18 2.42 -24.40 7.31
N ALA A 19 2.37 -24.38 5.97
CA ALA A 19 2.82 -25.48 5.13
C ALA A 19 4.22 -25.20 4.55
N PRO A 20 5.15 -26.18 4.53
CA PRO A 20 6.45 -26.01 3.89
C PRO A 20 6.33 -25.57 2.43
N VAL A 21 7.18 -24.64 1.98
CA VAL A 21 7.11 -24.06 0.64
C VAL A 21 8.49 -23.92 -0.01
N THR A 22 8.63 -24.42 -1.24
CA THR A 22 9.80 -24.12 -2.09
C THR A 22 9.49 -23.01 -3.08
N LYS A 23 8.31 -23.04 -3.71
CA LYS A 23 7.80 -22.00 -4.61
C LYS A 23 6.29 -22.12 -4.72
N ALA A 24 5.57 -21.01 -4.55
CA ALA A 24 4.11 -20.99 -4.67
C ALA A 24 3.59 -19.58 -5.04
N PRO A 25 2.37 -19.47 -5.58
CA PRO A 25 1.62 -18.21 -5.57
C PRO A 25 1.52 -17.65 -4.15
N LEU A 26 1.59 -16.34 -4.01
CA LEU A 26 1.45 -15.65 -2.73
C LEU A 26 0.11 -14.88 -2.71
N PRO A 27 -0.99 -15.49 -2.23
CA PRO A 27 -2.26 -14.80 -2.11
C PRO A 27 -2.19 -13.71 -1.03
N PRO A 28 -3.01 -12.63 -1.14
CA PRO A 28 -3.15 -11.64 -0.07
C PRO A 28 -3.50 -12.27 1.28
N GLU A 29 -3.16 -11.57 2.36
CA GLU A 29 -3.31 -12.01 3.76
C GLU A 29 -2.54 -13.30 4.12
N SER A 30 -1.60 -13.73 3.27
CA SER A 30 -0.73 -14.86 3.56
C SER A 30 0.27 -14.56 4.67
N VAL A 31 0.61 -15.58 5.44
CA VAL A 31 1.70 -15.56 6.41
C VAL A 31 2.85 -16.41 5.90
N VAL A 32 4.02 -15.81 5.75
CA VAL A 32 5.27 -16.50 5.40
C VAL A 32 6.13 -16.61 6.66
N ARG A 33 6.61 -17.81 6.97
CA ARG A 33 7.52 -18.06 8.09
C ARG A 33 8.88 -18.50 7.56
N ILE A 34 9.94 -17.86 8.04
CA ILE A 34 11.34 -18.20 7.72
C ILE A 34 12.08 -18.33 9.04
N GLY A 35 12.40 -19.57 9.44
CA GLY A 35 12.89 -19.82 10.80
C GLY A 35 11.95 -19.28 11.87
N ARG A 36 12.41 -18.29 12.67
CA ARG A 36 11.61 -17.62 13.72
C ARG A 36 10.95 -16.32 13.26
N THR A 37 11.18 -15.90 12.02
CA THR A 37 10.65 -14.66 11.46
C THR A 37 9.30 -14.92 10.81
N THR A 38 8.32 -14.06 11.09
CA THR A 38 6.97 -14.12 10.53
C THR A 38 6.68 -12.85 9.73
N ILE A 39 6.22 -13.01 8.49
CA ILE A 39 5.91 -11.92 7.56
C ILE A 39 4.45 -12.07 7.10
N THR A 40 3.65 -11.03 7.25
CA THR A 40 2.27 -10.99 6.73
C THR A 40 2.24 -10.19 5.42
N PHE A 41 1.81 -10.82 4.34
CA PHE A 41 1.63 -10.17 3.05
C PHE A 41 0.22 -9.61 2.93
N ARG A 42 0.08 -8.29 2.77
CA ARG A 42 -1.21 -7.61 2.58
C ARG A 42 -1.20 -6.77 1.30
N VAL A 43 -2.35 -6.72 0.64
CA VAL A 43 -2.59 -5.79 -0.46
C VAL A 43 -3.45 -4.66 0.07
N VAL A 44 -2.87 -3.47 0.23
CA VAL A 44 -3.60 -2.27 0.65
C VAL A 44 -3.92 -1.40 -0.56
N PRO A 45 -5.10 -0.75 -0.61
CA PRO A 45 -5.40 0.27 -1.59
C PRO A 45 -4.31 1.35 -1.56
N GLN A 46 -3.78 1.72 -2.71
CA GLN A 46 -2.96 2.91 -2.82
C GLN A 46 -3.92 4.11 -2.76
N ALA A 47 -3.77 4.99 -1.78
CA ALA A 47 -4.47 6.27 -1.82
C ALA A 47 -3.97 7.00 -3.07
N THR A 48 -4.88 7.30 -4.00
CA THR A 48 -4.57 8.31 -5.01
C THR A 48 -4.43 9.60 -4.23
N GLU A 49 -3.25 10.24 -4.30
CA GLU A 49 -3.18 11.65 -3.94
C GLU A 49 -4.10 12.36 -4.92
N GLU A 50 -5.35 12.60 -4.51
CA GLU A 50 -6.16 13.61 -5.15
C GLU A 50 -5.29 14.87 -5.07
N ARG A 51 -4.75 15.31 -6.21
CA ARG A 51 -4.21 16.66 -6.36
C ARG A 51 -5.41 17.61 -6.23
N GLY A 52 -5.93 17.71 -5.02
CA GLY A 52 -7.07 18.51 -4.66
C GLY A 52 -6.64 19.97 -4.74
N GLY A 53 -7.09 20.63 -5.79
CA GLY A 53 -7.60 21.99 -5.73
C GLY A 53 -6.71 23.02 -5.05
N ARG A 54 -5.60 23.39 -5.71
CA ARG A 54 -5.06 24.76 -5.56
C ARG A 54 -5.81 25.79 -6.42
N ASP A 55 -6.97 25.42 -6.96
CA ASP A 55 -7.80 26.30 -7.76
C ASP A 55 -9.13 26.56 -7.02
N ALA A 56 -9.23 27.61 -6.20
CA ALA A 56 -10.51 28.30 -5.89
C ALA A 56 -10.42 29.48 -4.90
N ARG A 57 -9.31 29.73 -4.18
CA ARG A 57 -9.20 30.90 -3.27
C ARG A 57 -8.83 32.22 -3.96
N GLY A 58 -9.15 32.37 -5.25
CA GLY A 58 -8.82 33.57 -6.05
C GLY A 58 -9.98 34.17 -6.84
N ARG A 59 -11.23 33.71 -6.63
CA ARG A 59 -12.41 34.30 -7.28
C ARG A 59 -13.54 34.58 -6.28
N GLY A 60 -13.30 35.50 -5.35
CA GLY A 60 -14.30 36.50 -5.01
C GLY A 60 -13.72 37.80 -5.54
N HIS A 61 -14.15 38.32 -6.69
CA HIS A 61 -15.33 39.17 -6.77
C HIS A 61 -15.32 40.15 -5.60
N ASP A 62 -14.46 41.14 -5.75
CA ASP A 62 -14.35 42.39 -5.01
C ASP A 62 -15.36 43.38 -5.59
N ASP A 63 -16.65 43.13 -5.35
CA ASP A 63 -17.71 44.09 -5.60
C ASP A 63 -17.78 45.12 -4.47
N GLY A 64 -17.08 46.24 -4.69
CA GLY A 64 -17.68 47.56 -4.45
C GLY A 64 -17.70 48.11 -3.02
N PHE A 65 -16.77 47.74 -2.13
CA PHE A 65 -16.75 48.31 -0.77
C PHE A 65 -16.19 49.75 -0.67
N TRP A 66 -15.42 50.26 -1.65
CA TRP A 66 -14.83 51.60 -1.57
C TRP A 66 -15.65 52.65 -2.33
N GLY A 67 -16.79 53.04 -1.74
CA GLY A 67 -17.52 54.25 -2.09
C GLY A 67 -17.33 55.34 -1.03
N ALA A 68 -16.80 56.48 -1.46
CA ALA A 68 -16.88 57.82 -0.85
C ALA A 68 -16.29 58.08 0.55
N SER A 69 -15.19 58.86 0.59
CA SER A 69 -15.12 60.21 1.18
C SER A 69 -13.87 60.94 0.69
#